data_AF-A0A970LGF3-F1
#
_entry.id   AF-A0A970LGF3-F1
#
_cell.length_a   1.000
_cell.length_b   1.000
_cell.length_c   1.000
_cell.angle_alpha   90.00
_cell.angle_beta   90.00
_cell.angle_gamma   90.00
#
_symmetry.space_group_name_H-M   'P 1'
#
loop_
_entity.id
_entity.type
_entity.pdbx_description
1 polymer ?
#
loop_
_entity_poly.entity_id
_entity_poly.type
_entity_poly.pdbx_seq_one_letter_code
_entity_poly.pdbx_strand_id
1 'polypeptide(L)' 'EIPIAADSICVHGDTPEAVDFVNQIRNSLKEENIVLKPLNQFI' A
#
# COMPACT_ATOMS: atom_id res chain seq x y z
N GLU A 1 6.56 -12.52 -16.08
CA GLU A 1 7.00 -11.54 -15.05
C GLU A 1 7.35 -10.25 -15.76
N ILE A 2 6.94 -9.10 -15.23
CA ILE A 2 7.31 -7.77 -15.74
C ILE A 2 8.05 -7.05 -14.61
N PRO A 3 9.32 -6.66 -14.79
CA PRO A 3 10.08 -5.99 -13.74
C PRO A 3 9.49 -4.60 -13.46
N ILE A 4 9.35 -4.25 -12.18
CA ILE A 4 8.87 -2.94 -11.73
C ILE A 4 9.71 -2.45 -10.54
N ALA A 5 9.80 -1.13 -10.38
CA ALA A 5 10.22 -0.49 -9.14
C ALA A 5 8.97 0.10 -8.46
N ALA A 6 8.60 -0.43 -7.30
CA ALA A 6 7.34 -0.13 -6.62
C ALA A 6 7.57 0.53 -5.26
N ASP A 7 8.10 1.75 -5.25
CA ASP A 7 8.35 2.53 -4.02
C ASP A 7 7.05 3.07 -3.40
N SER A 8 5.98 3.14 -4.19
CA SER A 8 4.66 3.55 -3.72
C SER A 8 3.55 2.81 -4.49
N ILE A 9 2.39 2.67 -3.85
CA ILE A 9 1.21 2.06 -4.44
C ILE A 9 0.09 3.10 -4.39
N CYS A 10 -0.51 3.41 -5.54
CA CYS A 10 -1.69 4.27 -5.59
C CYS A 10 -2.92 3.49 -5.10
N VAL A 11 -3.76 4.14 -4.29
CA VAL A 11 -4.97 3.54 -3.73
C VAL A 11 -6.15 4.51 -3.83
N HIS A 12 -7.37 3.97 -3.81
CA HIS A 12 -8.61 4.74 -3.82
C HIS A 12 -9.40 4.52 -2.52
N GLY A 13 -10.38 5.39 -2.28
CA GLY A 13 -11.23 5.37 -1.09
C GLY A 13 -12.53 6.13 -1.33
N ASP A 14 -12.97 6.14 -2.58
CA ASP A 14 -14.14 6.82 -3.10
C ASP A 14 -15.45 6.10 -2.76
N THR A 15 -15.39 4.80 -2.45
CA THR A 15 -16.51 4.03 -1.89
C THR A 15 -16.10 3.28 -0.61
N PRO A 16 -17.07 2.85 0.24
CA PRO A 16 -16.77 2.01 1.41
C PRO A 16 -15.97 0.75 1.06
N GLU A 17 -16.30 0.09 -0.05
CA GLU A 17 -15.61 -1.13 -0.52
C GLU A 17 -14.15 -0.85 -0.89
N ALA A 18 -13.85 0.31 -1.48
CA ALA A 18 -12.47 0.72 -1.78
C ALA A 18 -11.65 0.91 -0.49
N VAL A 19 -12.27 1.48 0.54
CA VAL A 19 -11.62 1.64 1.86
C VAL A 19 -11.35 0.28 2.51
N ASP A 20 -12.29 -0.65 2.44
CA ASP A 20 -12.11 -2.02 2.94
C ASP A 20 -10.95 -2.72 2.22
N PHE A 21 -10.86 -2.54 0.90
CA PHE A 21 -9.76 -3.09 0.11
C PHE A 21 -8.40 -2.51 0.51
N VAL A 22 -8.29 -1.20 0.72
CA VAL A 22 -7.05 -0.57 1.21
C VAL A 22 -6.67 -1.04 2.61
N ASN A 23 -7.66 -1.31 3.47
CA ASN A 23 -7.41 -1.88 4.79
C ASN A 23 -6.85 -3.30 4.69
N GLN A 24 -7.35 -4.13 3.76
CA GLN A 24 -6.79 -5.46 3.49
C GLN A 24 -5.33 -5.35 3.03
N ILE A 25 -5.04 -4.51 2.02
CA ILE A 25 -3.66 -4.27 1.55
C ILE A 25 -2.74 -3.87 2.71
N ARG A 26 -3.17 -2.90 3.52
CA ARG A 26 -2.40 -2.41 4.68
C ARG A 26 -2.11 -3.53 5.68
N ASN A 27 -3.09 -4.39 5.97
CA ASN A 27 -2.92 -5.47 6.93
C ASN A 27 -1.97 -6.54 6.41
N SER A 28 -2.12 -6.97 5.16
CA SER A 28 -1.19 -7.94 4.55
C SER A 28 0.25 -7.43 4.51
N LEU A 29 0.48 -6.16 4.17
CA LEU A 29 1.82 -5.57 4.21
C LEU A 29 2.41 -5.57 5.64
N LYS A 30 1.58 -5.31 6.66
CA LYS A 30 2.03 -5.37 8.06
C LYS A 30 2.34 -6.79 8.53
N GLU A 31 1.54 -7.78 8.14
CA GLU A 31 1.76 -9.20 8.45
C GLU A 31 3.08 -9.69 7.85
N GLU A 32 3.43 -9.21 6.66
CA GLU A 32 4.72 -9.43 6.00
C GLU A 32 5.86 -8.56 6.56
N ASN A 33 5.64 -7.85 7.68
CA ASN A 33 6.60 -6.96 8.33
C ASN A 33 7.13 -5.81 7.43
N ILE A 34 6.33 -5.38 6.44
CA ILE A 34 6.66 -4.25 5.57
C ILE A 34 6.28 -2.94 6.27
N VAL A 35 7.27 -2.05 6.43
CA VAL A 35 7.07 -0.75 7.09
C VAL A 35 6.47 0.25 6.10
N LEU A 36 5.28 0.75 6.42
CA LEU A 36 4.63 1.82 5.67
C LEU A 36 5.16 3.18 6.12
N LYS A 37 5.73 3.96 5.19
CA LYS A 37 6.23 5.32 5.46
C LYS A 37 5.74 6.30 4.39
N PRO A 38 5.57 7.59 4.72
CA PRO A 38 5.47 8.64 3.71
C PRO A 38 6.75 8.71 2.87
N LEU A 39 6.61 9.07 1.59
CA LEU A 39 7.73 9.14 0.64
C LEU A 39 8.90 9.98 1.15
N ASN A 40 8.63 11.12 1.80
CA ASN A 40 9.67 12.03 2.31
C ASN A 40 10.53 11.46 3.46
N GLN A 41 10.27 10.23 3.92
CA GLN A 41 11.07 9.58 4.96
C GLN A 41 12.11 8.60 4.41
N PHE A 42 12.10 8.33 3.10
CA PHE A 42 13.00 7.36 2.48
C PHE A 42 13.46 7.73 1.06
N ILE A 43 12.91 8.80 0.48
CA ILE A 43 13.45 9.47 -0.72
C ILE A 43 14.46 10.54 -0.30
#